data_AF-A0A7Y5N1V8-F1
#
_entry.id   AF-A0A7Y5N1V8-F1
#
_cell.length_a   1.000
_cell.length_b   1.000
_cell.length_c   1.000
_cell.angle_alpha   90.00
_cell.angle_beta   90.00
_cell.angle_gamma   90.00
#
_symmetry.space_group_name_H-M   'P 1'
#
loop_
_entity.id
_entity.type
_entity.pdbx_description
1 polymer ?
#
loop_
_entity_poly.entity_id
_entity_poly.type
_entity_poly.pdbx_seq_one_letter_code
_entity_poly.pdbx_strand_id
1 'polypeptide(L)'
;MPEFKGPADNSKLLLGRKILKVEQLSKRQCDLYGFDYCGWQPVFTITLDDGTELVPLRDPERNGPGVLEVRTQDQREDLLWTDIIRK
;
A
#
# COMPACT_ATOMS: atom_id res chain seq x y z
N MET A 1 -29.11 -3.25 -20.08
CA MET A 1 -28.31 -2.29 -19.29
C MET A 1 -27.44 -3.11 -18.36
N PRO A 2 -26.10 -2.96 -18.34
CA PRO A 2 -25.28 -3.67 -17.38
C PRO A 2 -25.52 -3.12 -15.97
N GLU A 3 -25.75 -4.01 -15.01
CA GLU A 3 -25.90 -3.66 -13.60
C GLU A 3 -24.57 -3.08 -13.09
N PHE A 4 -24.61 -1.83 -12.61
CA PHE A 4 -23.47 -1.23 -11.92
C PHE A 4 -23.34 -1.91 -10.55
N LYS A 5 -22.42 -2.86 -10.43
CA LYS A 5 -22.00 -3.36 -9.11
C LYS A 5 -21.18 -2.25 -8.46
N GLY A 6 -21.73 -1.66 -7.40
CA GLY A 6 -21.00 -0.70 -6.57
C GLY A 6 -19.69 -1.28 -6.05
N PRO A 7 -18.77 -0.44 -5.53
CA PRO A 7 -17.49 -0.89 -5.02
C PRO A 7 -17.70 -1.99 -3.97
N ALA A 8 -16.98 -3.10 -4.12
CA ALA A 8 -17.05 -4.21 -3.19
C ALA A 8 -16.68 -3.74 -1.77
N ASP A 9 -17.53 -4.08 -0.79
CA ASP A 9 -17.24 -3.82 0.62
C ASP A 9 -16.08 -4.73 1.08
N ASN A 10 -14.87 -4.20 0.99
CA ASN A 10 -13.64 -4.86 1.43
C ASN A 10 -13.30 -4.58 2.90
N SER A 11 -14.19 -3.92 3.67
CA SER A 11 -13.92 -3.59 5.08
C SER A 11 -13.65 -4.82 5.95
N LYS A 12 -14.18 -5.99 5.55
CA LYS A 12 -13.96 -7.28 6.21
C LYS A 12 -12.62 -7.92 5.89
N LEU A 13 -11.92 -7.49 4.83
CA LEU A 13 -10.73 -8.15 4.30
C LEU A 13 -9.52 -8.00 5.24
N LEU A 14 -9.50 -6.93 6.04
CA LEU A 14 -8.42 -6.60 6.98
C LEU A 14 -8.73 -6.98 8.43
N LEU A 15 -9.95 -7.42 8.74
CA LEU A 15 -10.32 -7.79 10.10
C LEU A 15 -9.59 -9.06 10.55
N GLY A 16 -8.99 -9.01 11.73
CA GLY A 16 -8.23 -10.14 12.29
C GLY A 16 -6.80 -10.28 11.75
N ARG A 17 -6.36 -9.37 10.86
CA ARG A 17 -4.97 -9.30 10.39
C ARG A 17 -4.04 -8.76 11.48
N LYS A 18 -2.78 -9.18 11.42
CA LYS A 18 -1.75 -8.77 12.39
C LYS A 18 -0.78 -7.81 11.73
N ILE A 19 -0.39 -6.77 12.48
CA ILE A 19 0.68 -5.87 12.08
C ILE A 19 2.01 -6.60 12.30
N LEU A 20 2.78 -6.80 11.22
CA LEU A 20 4.12 -7.37 11.29
C LEU A 20 5.20 -6.29 11.33
N LYS A 21 4.95 -5.16 10.66
CA LYS A 21 5.97 -4.13 10.48
C LYS A 21 5.35 -2.75 10.45
N VAL A 22 6.05 -1.79 11.06
CA VAL A 22 5.76 -0.36 10.96
C VAL A 22 7.08 0.33 10.63
N GLU A 23 7.12 1.04 9.51
CA GLU A 23 8.32 1.72 9.04
C GLU A 23 8.03 3.16 8.67
N GLN A 24 8.93 4.07 9.06
CA GLN A 24 8.87 5.43 8.55
C GLN A 24 9.29 5.42 7.07
N LEU A 25 8.55 6.14 6.25
CA LEU A 25 8.93 6.37 4.87
C LEU A 25 10.30 7.04 4.79
N SER A 26 11.15 6.51 3.92
CA SER A 26 12.37 7.21 3.52
C SER A 26 12.03 8.49 2.76
N LYS A 27 12.96 9.45 2.73
CA LYS A 27 12.80 10.69 1.96
C LYS A 27 12.38 10.43 0.51
N ARG A 28 12.97 9.44 -0.15
CA ARG A 28 12.64 9.06 -1.54
C ARG A 28 11.20 8.56 -1.67
N GLN A 29 10.70 7.80 -0.71
CA GLN A 29 9.31 7.33 -0.73
C GLN A 29 8.33 8.47 -0.46
N CYS A 30 8.71 9.43 0.38
CA CYS A 30 7.93 10.65 0.59
C CYS A 30 7.76 11.43 -0.70
N ASP A 31 8.85 11.63 -1.46
CA ASP A 31 8.78 12.29 -2.77
C ASP A 31 7.85 11.51 -3.74
N LEU A 32 7.95 10.18 -3.77
CA LEU A 32 7.09 9.32 -4.61
C LEU A 32 5.61 9.39 -4.26
N TYR A 33 5.27 9.47 -2.97
CA TYR A 33 3.90 9.59 -2.49
C TYR A 33 3.43 11.04 -2.36
N GLY A 34 4.25 11.98 -2.85
CA GLY A 34 3.92 13.39 -2.96
C GLY A 34 4.03 14.17 -1.66
N PHE A 35 4.63 13.63 -0.59
CA PHE A 35 4.88 14.36 0.65
C PHE A 35 6.10 15.28 0.52
N ASP A 36 5.90 16.57 0.78
CA ASP A 36 6.98 17.57 0.65
C ASP A 36 8.11 17.36 1.68
N TYR A 37 7.77 16.84 2.87
CA TYR A 37 8.75 16.59 3.93
C TYR A 37 8.22 15.64 5.02
N CYS A 38 8.84 14.46 5.16
CA CYS A 38 8.50 13.50 6.24
C CYS A 38 9.41 13.60 7.49
N GLY A 39 10.16 14.70 7.64
CA GLY A 39 11.10 14.86 8.75
C GLY A 39 10.44 15.37 10.03
N TRP A 40 9.60 16.41 9.94
CA TRP A 40 8.88 16.95 11.11
C TRP A 40 7.55 16.23 11.37
N GLN A 41 6.91 15.74 10.30
CA GLN A 41 5.74 14.88 10.36
C GLN A 41 6.13 13.49 9.86
N PRO A 42 6.42 12.52 10.74
CA PRO A 42 6.78 11.19 10.31
C PRO A 42 5.57 10.50 9.67
N VAL A 43 5.81 9.90 8.51
CA VAL A 43 4.80 9.18 7.73
C VAL A 43 5.17 7.70 7.75
N PHE A 44 4.23 6.84 8.15
CA PHE A 44 4.51 5.43 8.39
C PHE A 44 3.75 4.51 7.45
N THR A 45 4.43 3.50 6.91
CA THR A 45 3.82 2.35 6.25
C THR A 45 3.65 1.21 7.23
N ILE A 46 2.53 0.50 7.12
CA ILE A 46 2.21 -0.65 7.96
C ILE A 46 2.10 -1.89 7.06
N THR A 47 2.86 -2.93 7.38
CA THR A 47 2.77 -4.23 6.68
C THR A 47 2.04 -5.23 7.57
N LEU A 48 1.05 -5.89 6.98
CA LEU A 48 0.24 -6.93 7.63
C LEU A 48 0.82 -8.32 7.38
N ASP A 49 0.26 -9.32 8.07
CA ASP A 49 0.70 -10.71 8.03
C ASP A 49 0.41 -11.45 6.73
N ASP A 50 -0.52 -10.94 5.92
CA ASP A 50 -0.79 -11.42 4.57
C ASP A 50 -0.01 -10.66 3.48
N GLY A 51 0.93 -9.78 3.88
CA GLY A 51 1.71 -8.97 2.96
C GLY A 51 1.00 -7.71 2.46
N THR A 52 -0.23 -7.44 2.90
CA THR A 52 -0.91 -6.16 2.62
C THR A 52 -0.13 -5.00 3.21
N GLU A 53 0.06 -3.94 2.42
CA GLU A 53 0.66 -2.69 2.87
C GLU A 53 -0.42 -1.60 3.00
N LEU A 54 -0.45 -0.94 4.15
CA LEU A 54 -1.24 0.26 4.38
C LEU A 54 -0.32 1.47 4.18
N VAL A 55 -0.56 2.20 3.10
CA VAL A 55 0.26 3.35 2.69
C VAL A 55 -0.53 4.64 2.90
N PRO A 56 -0.05 5.57 3.73
CA PRO A 56 -0.66 6.88 3.84
C PRO A 56 -0.48 7.67 2.54
N LEU A 57 -1.56 8.27 2.07
CA LEU A 57 -1.54 9.23 0.98
C LEU A 57 -1.67 10.64 1.54
N ARG A 58 -1.04 11.58 0.84
CA ARG A 58 -1.09 12.99 1.17
C ARG A 58 -2.52 13.53 1.05
N ASP A 59 -2.92 14.36 2.01
CA ASP A 59 -4.18 15.07 1.97
C ASP A 59 -4.18 16.14 0.83
N PRO A 60 -5.34 16.46 0.22
CA PRO A 60 -5.44 17.46 -0.85
C PRO A 60 -4.95 18.87 -0.48
N GLU A 61 -5.11 19.28 0.78
CA GLU A 61 -4.64 20.55 1.35
C GLU A 61 -3.15 20.56 1.67
N ARG A 62 -2.46 19.44 1.41
CA ARG A 62 -1.00 19.34 1.38
C ARG A 62 -0.31 19.38 2.74
N ASN A 63 -1.05 19.24 3.84
CA ASN A 63 -0.59 19.53 5.20
C ASN A 63 -0.19 18.28 6.00
N GLY A 64 -0.40 17.08 5.44
CA GLY A 64 -0.02 15.82 6.07
C GLY A 64 -0.68 14.59 5.43
N PRO A 65 -0.64 13.43 6.10
CA PRO A 65 -1.39 12.25 5.72
C PRO A 65 -2.90 12.49 5.82
N GLY A 66 -3.65 12.18 4.76
CA GLY A 66 -5.10 12.34 4.72
C GLY A 66 -5.86 11.02 4.79
N VAL A 67 -5.47 10.05 3.97
CA VAL A 67 -6.14 8.75 3.84
C VAL A 67 -5.12 7.60 3.83
N LEU A 68 -5.56 6.41 4.23
CA LEU A 68 -4.78 5.18 4.08
C LEU A 68 -5.24 4.43 2.84
N GLU A 69 -4.32 4.22 1.91
CA GLU A 69 -4.49 3.34 0.76
C GLU A 69 -4.11 1.91 1.14
N VAL A 70 -4.97 0.96 0.80
CA VAL A 70 -4.71 -0.47 0.97
C VAL A 70 -4.09 -0.97 -0.32
N ARG A 71 -2.82 -1.39 -0.25
CA ARG A 71 -2.11 -2.03 -1.36
C ARG A 71 -1.95 -3.50 -1.03
N THR A 72 -2.74 -4.34 -1.69
CA THR A 72 -2.46 -5.76 -1.71
C THR A 72 -1.21 -5.99 -2.55
N GLN A 73 -0.33 -6.87 -2.08
CA GLN A 73 0.77 -7.36 -2.90
C GLN A 73 0.16 -8.28 -3.97
N ASP A 74 -0.46 -7.71 -5.01
CA ASP A 74 -0.89 -8.49 -6.17
C ASP A 74 0.36 -9.14 -6.75
N GLN A 75 0.37 -10.47 -6.63
CA GLN A 75 1.25 -11.46 -7.25
C GLN A 75 2.39 -10.87 -8.10
N ARG A 76 3.62 -10.85 -7.57
CA ARG A 76 4.81 -10.92 -8.44
C ARG A 76 4.90 -12.32 -9.06
N GLU A 77 3.94 -12.69 -9.91
CA GLU A 77 4.05 -13.89 -10.75
C GLU A 77 4.83 -13.61 -12.06
N ASP A 78 5.16 -12.36 -12.38
CA ASP A 78 5.73 -12.01 -13.68
C ASP A 78 7.27 -11.97 -13.76
N LEU A 79 8.02 -12.43 -12.74
CA LEU A 79 9.49 -12.37 -12.75
C LEU A 79 10.22 -13.62 -12.24
N LEU A 80 9.63 -14.81 -12.37
CA LEU A 80 10.39 -16.06 -12.28
C LEU A 80 10.75 -16.56 -13.69
N TRP A 81 11.69 -15.86 -14.33
CA TRP A 81 12.36 -16.24 -15.58
C TRP A 81 13.29 -17.47 -15.43
N THR A 82 12.87 -18.50 -14.68
CA THR A 82 13.70 -19.70 -14.45
C THR A 82 13.15 -20.99 -15.05
N ASP A 83 11.98 -20.98 -15.68
CA ASP A 83 11.39 -22.21 -16.27
C ASP A 83 11.55 -22.35 -17.80
N ILE A 84 12.43 -21.57 -18.42
CA ILE A 84 12.89 -21.78 -19.81
C ILE A 84 14.41 -21.94 -19.69
N ILE A 85 15.00 -23.13 -19.65
CA ILE A 85 15.13 -24.09 -20.75
C ILE A 85 15.32 -25.51 -20.16
N ARG A 86 14.40 -26.43 -20.47
CA ARG A 86 14.70 -27.87 -20.55
C ARG A 86 14.93 -28.25 -22.02
N LYS A 87 16.16 -28.59 -22.38
CA LYS A 87 16.52 -29.76 -23.21
C LYS A 87 18.03 -29.95 -23.19
#